data_AF-A0A524ITK7-F1
#
_entry.id   AF-A0A524ITK7-F1
#
_cell.length_a   1.000
_cell.length_b   1.000
_cell.length_c   1.000
_cell.angle_alpha   90.00
_cell.angle_beta   90.00
_cell.angle_gamma   90.00
#
_symmetry.space_group_name_H-M   'P 1'
#
loop_
_entity.id
_entity.type
_entity.pdbx_description
1 polymer ?
#
loop_
_entity_poly.entity_id
_entity_poly.type
_entity_poly.pdbx_seq_one_letter_code
_entity_poly.pdbx_strand_id
1 'polypeptide(L)'
;MPSPATATSPLSSFSLPDSLSIPKFIAEIGCNHRGDIETAKQMMVVAKTCGADIVKFQKRHSRELLTPEQYNAPYENINSYGKTYGEHREFLEFDLETHKKLKTYAEEHGVEYSTSVWDLTSAKEMATLQPNLLKVPSACNNHISMLQVLRDEYEGEVHISVGMSTEDEIETAVDLFQSCPQRVVLYACTSGYPVGFDEVCLLEIVRLIQKYQHTG
;
A
#
# COMPACT_ATOMS: atom_id res chain seq x y z
N MET A 1 -27.13 41.63 8.49
CA MET A 1 -26.20 40.48 8.57
C MET A 1 -25.49 40.38 7.23
N PRO A 2 -24.16 40.26 7.16
CA PRO A 2 -23.48 40.06 5.89
C PRO A 2 -23.93 38.72 5.30
N SER A 3 -24.23 38.70 4.00
CA SER A 3 -24.46 37.47 3.23
C SER A 3 -23.27 36.53 3.41
N PRO A 4 -23.46 35.21 3.58
CA PRO A 4 -22.34 34.29 3.51
C PRO A 4 -21.71 34.47 2.14
N ALA A 5 -20.41 34.74 2.09
CA ALA A 5 -19.66 34.67 0.86
C ALA A 5 -19.86 33.27 0.30
N THR A 6 -20.39 33.18 -0.92
CA THR A 6 -20.46 31.93 -1.69
C THR A 6 -19.02 31.48 -1.93
N ALA A 7 -18.49 30.67 -1.01
CA ALA A 7 -17.24 29.96 -1.26
C ALA A 7 -17.47 29.12 -2.52
N THR A 8 -16.77 29.47 -3.60
CA THR A 8 -16.74 28.65 -4.81
C THR A 8 -16.21 27.28 -4.41
N SER A 9 -17.02 26.24 -4.65
CA SER A 9 -16.64 24.88 -4.30
C SER A 9 -15.33 24.52 -5.00
N PRO A 10 -14.34 23.91 -4.32
CA PRO A 10 -13.10 23.47 -4.98
C PRO A 10 -13.34 22.48 -6.13
N LEU A 11 -14.55 21.90 -6.21
CA LEU A 11 -14.97 21.07 -7.33
C LEU A 11 -15.37 21.86 -8.59
N SER A 12 -15.68 23.16 -8.50
CA SER A 12 -16.13 23.93 -9.67
C SER A 12 -15.05 24.15 -10.72
N SER A 13 -13.78 23.95 -10.37
CA SER A 13 -12.63 24.04 -11.27
C SER A 13 -11.99 22.68 -11.58
N PHE A 14 -12.48 21.57 -11.01
CA PHE A 14 -11.94 20.24 -11.26
C PHE A 14 -12.69 19.56 -12.39
N SER A 15 -12.00 19.31 -13.50
CA SER A 15 -12.47 18.46 -14.59
C SER A 15 -11.66 17.16 -14.62
N LEU A 16 -12.35 16.03 -14.73
CA LEU A 16 -11.69 14.77 -15.04
C LEU A 16 -11.09 14.83 -16.46
N PRO A 17 -9.98 14.13 -16.72
CA PRO A 17 -9.43 14.03 -18.07
C PRO A 17 -10.45 13.40 -19.04
N ASP A 18 -10.37 13.77 -20.32
CA ASP A 18 -11.32 13.38 -21.38
C ASP A 18 -11.42 11.86 -21.60
N SER A 19 -10.42 11.10 -21.14
CA SER A 19 -10.46 9.64 -21.10
C SER A 19 -9.92 9.12 -19.76
N LEU A 20 -10.76 8.40 -19.01
CA LEU A 20 -10.32 7.59 -17.88
C LEU A 20 -10.00 6.19 -18.38
N SER A 21 -8.83 5.67 -18.00
CA SER A 21 -8.55 4.24 -18.12
C SER A 21 -9.49 3.46 -17.20
N ILE A 22 -9.75 2.19 -17.56
CA ILE A 22 -10.52 1.30 -16.69
C ILE A 22 -9.75 1.18 -15.36
N PRO A 23 -10.39 1.45 -14.20
CA PRO A 23 -9.71 1.35 -12.91
C PRO A 23 -9.28 -0.09 -12.65
N LYS A 24 -8.06 -0.27 -12.12
CA LYS A 24 -7.62 -1.56 -11.61
C LYS A 24 -8.06 -1.74 -10.16
N PHE A 25 -8.54 -2.94 -9.83
CA PHE A 25 -8.97 -3.30 -8.48
C PHE A 25 -7.92 -4.18 -7.80
N ILE A 26 -7.50 -3.76 -6.60
CA ILE A 26 -6.54 -4.50 -5.77
C ILE A 26 -7.30 -5.13 -4.59
N ALA A 27 -7.29 -6.46 -4.53
CA ALA A 27 -7.76 -7.21 -3.37
C ALA A 27 -6.64 -7.33 -2.33
N GLU A 28 -6.78 -6.61 -1.22
CA GLU A 28 -5.87 -6.69 -0.08
C GLU A 28 -6.10 -8.01 0.69
N ILE A 29 -5.27 -9.02 0.41
CA ILE A 29 -5.26 -10.26 1.18
C ILE A 29 -4.72 -9.99 2.59
N GLY A 30 -3.73 -9.10 2.68
CA GLY A 30 -3.17 -8.68 3.96
C GLY A 30 -2.60 -9.87 4.72
N CYS A 31 -2.99 -10.01 5.99
CA CYS A 31 -2.66 -11.15 6.84
C CYS A 31 -3.86 -12.09 7.09
N ASN A 32 -4.94 -11.97 6.29
CA ASN A 32 -6.18 -12.75 6.49
C ASN A 32 -6.01 -14.26 6.23
N HIS A 33 -4.88 -14.66 5.63
CA HIS A 33 -4.46 -16.04 5.42
C HIS A 33 -3.97 -16.73 6.71
N ARG A 34 -3.74 -15.99 7.81
CA ARG A 34 -3.42 -16.57 9.13
C ARG A 34 -2.16 -17.46 9.12
N GLY A 35 -1.16 -17.10 8.33
CA GLY A 35 0.07 -17.90 8.16
C GLY A 35 -0.11 -19.18 7.33
N ASP A 36 -1.27 -19.43 6.74
CA ASP A 36 -1.54 -20.64 5.94
C ASP A 36 -1.54 -20.34 4.43
N ILE A 37 -0.62 -20.98 3.70
CA ILE A 37 -0.45 -20.75 2.25
C ILE A 37 -1.65 -21.25 1.44
N GLU A 38 -2.31 -22.31 1.87
CA GLU A 38 -3.47 -22.85 1.12
C GLU A 38 -4.68 -21.93 1.26
N THR A 39 -4.88 -21.33 2.43
CA THR A 39 -5.85 -20.26 2.65
C THR A 39 -5.53 -19.05 1.78
N ALA A 40 -4.25 -18.63 1.70
CA ALA A 40 -3.85 -17.55 0.81
C ALA A 40 -4.22 -17.83 -0.67
N LYS A 41 -3.92 -19.03 -1.17
CA LYS A 41 -4.27 -19.45 -2.53
C LYS A 41 -5.77 -19.45 -2.78
N GLN A 42 -6.56 -19.97 -1.85
CA GLN A 42 -8.04 -19.95 -1.94
C GLN A 42 -8.56 -18.51 -2.01
N MET A 43 -8.02 -17.61 -1.19
CA MET A 43 -8.40 -16.19 -1.22
C MET A 43 -8.07 -15.53 -2.55
N MET A 44 -6.95 -15.89 -3.19
CA MET A 44 -6.58 -15.37 -4.51
C MET A 44 -7.58 -15.79 -5.60
N VAL A 45 -8.00 -17.06 -5.60
CA VAL A 45 -9.00 -17.58 -6.53
C VAL A 45 -10.34 -16.86 -6.35
N VAL A 46 -10.77 -16.66 -5.10
CA VAL A 46 -11.98 -15.91 -4.79
C VAL A 46 -11.86 -14.46 -5.25
N ALA A 47 -10.75 -13.78 -4.94
CA ALA A 47 -10.51 -12.40 -5.37
C ALA A 47 -10.60 -12.26 -6.90
N LYS A 48 -9.96 -13.16 -7.65
CA LYS A 48 -10.05 -13.17 -9.12
C LYS A 48 -11.47 -13.39 -9.61
N THR A 49 -12.19 -14.33 -9.00
CA THR A 49 -13.60 -14.62 -9.35
C THR A 49 -14.50 -13.42 -9.09
N CYS A 50 -14.18 -12.60 -8.09
CA CYS A 50 -14.87 -11.33 -7.79
C CYS A 50 -14.44 -10.16 -8.69
N GLY A 51 -13.50 -10.36 -9.62
CA GLY A 51 -13.06 -9.33 -10.56
C GLY A 51 -11.84 -8.51 -10.09
N ALA A 52 -11.08 -8.97 -9.11
CA ALA A 52 -9.81 -8.33 -8.77
C ALA A 52 -8.79 -8.50 -9.91
N ASP A 53 -8.08 -7.42 -10.22
CA ASP A 53 -6.96 -7.42 -11.16
C ASP A 53 -5.66 -7.85 -10.48
N ILE A 54 -5.47 -7.39 -9.24
CA ILE A 54 -4.27 -7.62 -8.44
C ILE A 54 -4.68 -8.17 -7.07
N VAL A 55 -3.93 -9.14 -6.56
CA VAL A 55 -3.96 -9.58 -5.16
C VAL A 55 -2.73 -9.07 -4.44
N LYS A 56 -2.92 -8.50 -3.25
CA LYS A 56 -1.84 -7.85 -2.50
C LYS A 56 -1.66 -8.45 -1.11
N PHE A 57 -0.41 -8.83 -0.83
CA PHE A 57 0.04 -9.33 0.46
C PHE A 57 0.79 -8.24 1.25
N GLN A 58 1.36 -8.64 2.38
CA GLN A 58 2.22 -7.82 3.20
C GLN A 58 3.51 -8.58 3.44
N LYS A 59 4.65 -7.89 3.41
CA LYS A 59 5.94 -8.43 3.83
C LYS A 59 6.62 -7.48 4.80
N ARG A 60 6.99 -8.04 5.94
CA ARG A 60 7.71 -7.35 7.02
C ARG A 60 8.89 -8.18 7.49
N HIS A 61 9.85 -7.49 8.06
CA HIS A 61 10.85 -8.04 8.96
C HIS A 61 10.54 -7.44 10.35
N SER A 62 9.69 -8.12 11.13
CA SER A 62 9.08 -7.58 12.36
C SER A 62 10.07 -7.01 13.37
N ARG A 63 11.29 -7.55 13.44
CA ARG A 63 12.36 -7.10 14.34
C ARG A 63 13.10 -5.85 13.85
N GLU A 64 13.03 -5.57 12.56
CA GLU A 64 13.51 -4.32 11.98
C GLU A 64 12.43 -3.24 12.08
N LEU A 65 11.19 -3.61 11.77
CA LEU A 65 10.06 -2.70 11.73
C LEU A 65 9.65 -2.19 13.12
N LEU A 66 9.68 -3.05 14.14
CA LEU A 66 9.19 -2.72 15.48
C LEU A 66 10.35 -2.38 16.41
N THR A 67 10.16 -1.38 17.27
CA THR A 67 11.08 -1.18 18.40
C THR A 67 11.04 -2.39 19.35
N PRO A 68 12.08 -2.62 20.16
CA PRO A 68 12.05 -3.68 21.16
C PRO A 68 10.82 -3.61 22.09
N GLU A 69 10.38 -2.41 22.46
CA GLU A 69 9.19 -2.19 23.30
C GLU A 69 7.91 -2.60 22.56
N GLN A 70 7.75 -2.19 21.30
CA GLN A 70 6.60 -2.55 20.48
C GLN A 70 6.56 -4.06 20.19
N TYR A 71 7.72 -4.65 19.88
CA TYR A 71 7.85 -6.08 19.62
C TYR A 71 7.42 -6.91 20.84
N ASN A 72 7.85 -6.51 22.03
CA ASN A 72 7.57 -7.23 23.28
C ASN A 72 6.26 -6.81 23.95
N ALA A 73 5.53 -5.85 23.40
CA ALA A 73 4.25 -5.40 23.95
C ALA A 73 3.25 -6.59 23.99
N PRO A 74 2.59 -6.84 25.14
CA PRO A 74 1.57 -7.88 25.24
C PRO A 74 0.46 -7.68 24.20
N TYR A 75 0.06 -8.76 23.54
CA TYR A 75 -0.99 -8.72 22.53
C TYR A 75 -2.07 -9.75 22.85
N GLU A 76 -2.95 -9.37 23.77
CA GLU A 76 -3.96 -10.24 24.35
C GLU A 76 -5.31 -10.03 23.66
N ASN A 77 -5.56 -10.80 22.60
CA ASN A 77 -6.86 -10.88 21.96
C ASN A 77 -7.12 -12.29 21.41
N ILE A 78 -8.39 -12.62 21.16
CA ILE A 78 -8.82 -13.96 20.69
C ILE A 78 -8.24 -14.35 19.33
N ASN A 79 -7.83 -13.37 18.52
CA ASN A 79 -7.23 -13.57 17.20
C ASN A 79 -5.70 -13.41 17.24
N SER A 80 -5.09 -13.41 18.43
CA SER A 80 -3.65 -13.37 18.57
C SER A 80 -3.04 -14.72 18.21
N TYR A 81 -1.85 -14.67 17.61
CA TYR A 81 -1.05 -15.85 17.25
C TYR A 81 0.27 -15.91 18.03
N GLY A 82 0.41 -15.07 19.06
CA GLY A 82 1.58 -14.97 19.91
C GLY A 82 1.27 -14.27 21.23
N LYS A 83 2.21 -14.28 22.17
CA LYS A 83 2.06 -13.57 23.45
C LYS A 83 2.29 -12.08 23.31
N THR A 84 3.16 -11.71 22.38
CA THR A 84 3.51 -10.31 22.09
C THR A 84 3.06 -9.93 20.69
N TYR A 85 3.00 -8.62 20.43
CA TYR A 85 2.67 -8.10 19.10
C TYR A 85 3.68 -8.53 18.05
N GLY A 86 4.97 -8.57 18.41
CA GLY A 86 6.03 -9.10 17.56
C GLY A 86 5.83 -10.56 17.18
N GLU A 87 5.57 -11.44 18.17
CA GLU A 87 5.30 -12.87 17.92
C GLU A 87 4.06 -13.09 17.03
N HIS A 88 2.99 -12.34 17.28
CA HIS A 88 1.79 -12.38 16.43
C HIS A 88 2.10 -11.97 14.99
N ARG A 89 2.94 -10.93 14.78
CA ARG A 89 3.36 -10.52 13.45
C ARG A 89 4.23 -11.58 12.78
N GLU A 90 5.27 -12.07 13.46
CA GLU A 90 6.15 -13.12 12.91
C GLU A 90 5.38 -14.38 12.48
N PHE A 91 4.36 -14.81 13.24
CA PHE A 91 3.50 -15.94 12.85
C PHE A 91 2.78 -15.73 11.52
N LEU A 92 2.42 -14.48 11.21
CA LEU A 92 1.66 -14.12 10.01
C LEU A 92 2.55 -13.82 8.80
N GLU A 93 3.86 -13.69 8.97
CA GLU A 93 4.76 -13.35 7.87
C GLU A 93 5.12 -14.59 7.04
N PHE A 94 5.05 -14.45 5.73
CA PHE A 94 5.58 -15.43 4.80
C PHE A 94 7.04 -15.12 4.44
N ASP A 95 7.83 -16.17 4.22
CA ASP A 95 9.20 -16.02 3.73
C ASP A 95 9.24 -15.73 2.22
N LEU A 96 10.43 -15.38 1.73
CA LEU A 96 10.66 -15.04 0.32
C LEU A 96 10.25 -16.18 -0.63
N GLU A 97 10.55 -17.43 -0.26
CA GLU A 97 10.20 -18.59 -1.07
C GLU A 97 8.68 -18.82 -1.14
N THR A 98 7.95 -18.53 -0.07
CA THR A 98 6.50 -18.57 -0.05
C THR A 98 5.90 -17.45 -0.90
N HIS A 99 6.43 -16.23 -0.81
CA HIS A 99 6.02 -15.14 -1.70
C HIS A 99 6.29 -15.45 -3.18
N LYS A 100 7.40 -16.12 -3.50
CA LYS A 100 7.69 -16.61 -4.85
C LYS A 100 6.66 -17.62 -5.34
N LYS A 101 6.29 -18.59 -4.51
CA LYS A 101 5.21 -19.57 -4.82
C LYS A 101 3.86 -18.88 -5.02
N LEU A 102 3.53 -17.89 -4.19
CA LEU A 102 2.28 -17.12 -4.31
C LEU A 102 2.26 -16.28 -5.59
N LYS A 103 3.38 -15.65 -5.97
CA LYS A 103 3.50 -14.93 -7.25
C LYS A 103 3.24 -15.86 -8.43
N THR A 104 3.91 -17.01 -8.49
CA THR A 104 3.70 -18.01 -9.55
C THR A 104 2.24 -18.49 -9.58
N TYR A 105 1.66 -18.78 -8.42
CA TYR A 105 0.27 -19.21 -8.33
C TYR A 105 -0.71 -18.13 -8.83
N ALA A 106 -0.46 -16.85 -8.54
CA ALA A 106 -1.28 -15.74 -9.02
C ALA A 106 -1.29 -15.68 -10.55
N GLU A 107 -0.11 -15.76 -11.17
CA GLU A 107 0.10 -15.72 -12.61
C GLU A 107 -0.61 -16.89 -13.32
N GLU A 108 -0.50 -18.10 -12.77
CA GLU A 108 -1.19 -19.30 -13.27
C GLU A 108 -2.73 -19.16 -13.24
N HIS A 109 -3.26 -18.35 -12.31
CA HIS A 109 -4.70 -18.11 -12.15
C HIS A 109 -5.17 -16.78 -12.76
N GLY A 110 -4.30 -16.11 -13.53
CA GLY A 110 -4.65 -14.90 -14.26
C GLY A 110 -4.96 -13.69 -13.37
N VAL A 111 -4.33 -13.61 -12.20
CA VAL A 111 -4.40 -12.44 -11.29
C VAL A 111 -2.99 -11.95 -10.99
N GLU A 112 -2.79 -10.63 -11.00
CA GLU A 112 -1.47 -10.06 -10.78
C GLU A 112 -1.10 -10.11 -9.29
N TYR A 113 0.16 -10.43 -8.99
CA TYR A 113 0.67 -10.47 -7.63
C TYR A 113 1.32 -9.14 -7.24
N SER A 114 1.05 -8.69 -6.01
CA SER A 114 1.79 -7.62 -5.35
C SER A 114 1.95 -7.87 -3.85
N THR A 115 2.82 -7.09 -3.21
CA THR A 115 2.91 -7.02 -1.76
C THR A 115 3.24 -5.60 -1.30
N SER A 116 2.84 -5.24 -0.09
CA SER A 116 3.37 -4.05 0.55
C SER A 116 4.62 -4.36 1.36
N VAL A 117 5.64 -3.52 1.21
CA VAL A 117 6.92 -3.61 1.91
C VAL A 117 6.95 -2.56 3.02
N TRP A 118 7.28 -2.98 4.24
CA TRP A 118 7.20 -2.11 5.43
C TRP A 118 8.56 -1.64 5.95
N ASP A 119 9.62 -2.28 5.50
CA ASP A 119 10.99 -2.08 5.98
C ASP A 119 11.99 -2.35 4.85
N LEU A 120 13.24 -1.96 5.09
CA LEU A 120 14.29 -1.99 4.07
C LEU A 120 14.62 -3.41 3.63
N THR A 121 14.67 -4.35 4.57
CA THR A 121 14.90 -5.78 4.27
C THR A 121 13.80 -6.31 3.36
N SER A 122 12.54 -6.07 3.72
CA SER A 122 11.39 -6.50 2.92
C SER A 122 11.36 -5.87 1.54
N ALA A 123 11.73 -4.59 1.41
CA ALA A 123 11.84 -3.93 0.11
C ALA A 123 12.89 -4.59 -0.79
N LYS A 124 14.09 -4.87 -0.26
CA LYS A 124 15.16 -5.54 -0.99
C LYS A 124 14.79 -6.96 -1.40
N GLU A 125 14.30 -7.76 -0.45
CA GLU A 125 13.87 -9.14 -0.70
C GLU A 125 12.80 -9.19 -1.80
N MET A 126 11.75 -8.38 -1.66
CA MET A 126 10.62 -8.42 -2.57
C MET A 126 10.92 -7.86 -3.96
N ALA A 127 11.84 -6.88 -4.07
CA ALA A 127 12.33 -6.40 -5.36
C ALA A 127 12.98 -7.52 -6.20
N THR A 128 13.65 -8.49 -5.56
CA THR A 128 14.26 -9.63 -6.27
C THR A 128 13.26 -10.53 -6.97
N LEU A 129 12.00 -10.55 -6.53
CA LEU A 129 10.94 -11.32 -7.19
C LEU A 129 10.36 -10.61 -8.43
N GLN A 130 10.76 -9.36 -8.68
CA GLN A 130 10.33 -8.54 -9.81
C GLN A 130 8.80 -8.54 -10.03
N PRO A 131 7.97 -8.26 -9.00
CA PRO A 131 6.55 -7.98 -9.25
C PRO A 131 6.42 -6.70 -10.08
N ASN A 132 5.33 -6.56 -10.82
CA ASN A 132 5.07 -5.34 -11.59
C ASN A 132 4.88 -4.11 -10.70
N LEU A 133 4.32 -4.30 -9.50
CA LEU A 133 4.14 -3.23 -8.52
C LEU A 133 4.45 -3.67 -7.08
N LEU A 134 5.11 -2.78 -6.33
CA LEU A 134 5.29 -2.87 -4.88
C LEU A 134 4.55 -1.71 -4.20
N LYS A 135 3.94 -1.99 -3.05
CA LYS A 135 3.19 -1.00 -2.29
C LYS A 135 4.00 -0.51 -1.09
N VAL A 136 4.01 0.80 -0.87
CA VAL A 136 4.45 1.41 0.39
C VAL A 136 3.21 1.81 1.21
N PRO A 137 3.00 1.25 2.41
CA PRO A 137 1.87 1.61 3.27
C PRO A 137 2.07 3.00 3.87
N SER A 138 0.98 3.66 4.25
CA SER A 138 1.00 4.98 4.91
C SER A 138 1.95 5.08 6.09
N ALA A 139 2.02 4.03 6.91
CA ALA A 139 2.85 4.03 8.11
C ALA A 139 4.37 4.09 7.83
N CYS A 140 4.79 3.88 6.58
CA CYS A 140 6.21 3.78 6.19
C CYS A 140 6.55 4.68 4.98
N ASN A 141 5.65 5.58 4.60
CA ASN A 141 5.80 6.40 3.39
C ASN A 141 6.82 7.55 3.53
N ASN A 142 7.30 7.82 4.75
CA ASN A 142 8.39 8.74 5.03
C ASN A 142 9.72 8.00 5.30
N HIS A 143 9.78 6.69 5.08
CA HIS A 143 11.01 5.91 5.22
C HIS A 143 11.94 6.14 4.00
N ILE A 144 12.67 7.25 4.01
CA ILE A 144 13.49 7.73 2.88
C ILE A 144 14.44 6.66 2.33
N SER A 145 15.17 5.93 3.18
CA SER A 145 16.10 4.91 2.70
C SER A 145 15.41 3.74 1.97
N MET A 146 14.20 3.37 2.38
CA MET A 146 13.41 2.34 1.70
C MET A 146 12.92 2.85 0.35
N LEU A 147 12.43 4.09 0.28
CA LEU A 147 12.04 4.72 -0.98
C LEU A 147 13.21 4.85 -1.96
N GLN A 148 14.41 5.19 -1.48
CA GLN A 148 15.62 5.25 -2.30
C GLN A 148 15.97 3.87 -2.88
N VAL A 149 15.90 2.80 -2.09
CA VAL A 149 16.09 1.43 -2.60
C VAL A 149 15.04 1.06 -3.65
N LEU A 150 13.78 1.39 -3.42
CA LEU A 150 12.71 1.12 -4.40
C LEU A 150 12.89 1.92 -5.70
N ARG A 151 13.48 3.11 -5.63
CA ARG A 151 13.82 3.91 -6.81
C ARG A 151 15.01 3.32 -7.57
N ASP A 152 16.08 2.98 -6.86
CA ASP A 152 17.39 2.68 -7.44
C ASP A 152 17.57 1.21 -7.81
N GLU A 153 16.94 0.28 -7.08
CA GLU A 153 17.18 -1.17 -7.18
C GLU A 153 15.97 -1.96 -7.70
N TYR A 154 14.79 -1.35 -7.73
CA TYR A 154 13.57 -1.96 -8.26
C TYR A 154 13.15 -1.27 -9.55
N GLU A 155 12.58 -2.01 -10.49
CA GLU A 155 12.22 -1.52 -11.83
C GLU A 155 10.71 -1.29 -12.02
N GLY A 156 9.87 -1.92 -11.19
CA GLY A 156 8.41 -1.82 -11.31
C GLY A 156 7.82 -0.54 -10.70
N GLU A 157 6.50 -0.50 -10.64
CA GLU A 157 5.73 0.63 -10.10
C GLU A 157 5.77 0.65 -8.56
N VAL A 158 5.95 1.83 -7.99
CA VAL A 158 5.95 2.07 -6.54
C VAL A 158 4.66 2.79 -6.16
N HIS A 159 3.77 2.06 -5.50
CA HIS A 159 2.44 2.54 -5.12
C HIS A 159 2.47 3.05 -3.68
N ILE A 160 2.36 4.35 -3.45
CA ILE A 160 2.56 4.98 -2.12
C ILE A 160 1.23 5.48 -1.58
N SER A 161 0.87 5.06 -0.37
CA SER A 161 -0.31 5.58 0.33
C SER A 161 0.11 6.77 1.16
N VAL A 162 -0.66 7.85 1.12
CA VAL A 162 -0.29 9.14 1.74
C VAL A 162 -1.14 9.52 2.95
N GLY A 163 -1.97 8.60 3.46
CA GLY A 163 -2.61 8.78 4.76
C GLY A 163 -1.58 8.94 5.87
N MET A 164 -1.96 9.66 6.94
CA MET A 164 -1.07 10.04 8.07
C MET A 164 0.11 10.95 7.71
N SER A 165 0.15 11.52 6.50
CA SER A 165 1.24 12.39 6.05
C SER A 165 0.80 13.83 5.90
N THR A 166 1.72 14.73 6.24
CA THR A 166 1.67 16.14 5.89
C THR A 166 1.98 16.36 4.41
N GLU A 167 1.64 17.52 3.87
CA GLU A 167 1.97 17.85 2.48
C GLU A 167 3.47 17.84 2.20
N ASP A 168 4.30 18.29 3.14
CA ASP A 168 5.76 18.33 2.99
C ASP A 168 6.37 16.92 2.95
N GLU A 169 5.80 15.98 3.73
CA GLU A 169 6.20 14.57 3.70
C GLU A 169 5.84 13.92 2.35
N ILE A 170 4.66 14.25 1.81
CA ILE A 170 4.24 13.77 0.48
C ILE A 170 5.16 14.33 -0.60
N GLU A 171 5.46 15.63 -0.55
CA GLU A 171 6.37 16.30 -1.48
C GLU A 171 7.75 15.63 -1.47
N THR A 172 8.29 15.40 -0.26
CA THR A 172 9.58 14.71 -0.09
C THR A 172 9.57 13.32 -0.73
N ALA A 173 8.49 12.55 -0.53
CA ALA A 173 8.37 11.23 -1.14
C ALA A 173 8.28 11.29 -2.67
N VAL A 174 7.56 12.24 -3.24
CA VAL A 174 7.44 12.43 -4.69
C VAL A 174 8.76 12.89 -5.31
N ASP A 175 9.43 13.87 -4.69
CA ASP A 175 10.70 14.43 -5.16
C ASP A 175 11.82 13.40 -5.26
N LEU A 176 11.78 12.35 -4.41
CA LEU A 176 12.71 11.24 -4.51
C LEU A 176 12.65 10.53 -5.86
N PHE A 177 11.47 10.47 -6.48
CA PHE A 177 11.21 9.79 -7.75
C PHE A 177 11.13 10.75 -8.95
N GLN A 178 11.56 12.01 -8.82
CA GLN A 178 11.49 13.00 -9.90
C GLN A 178 12.23 12.58 -11.20
N SER A 179 13.19 11.66 -11.11
CA SER A 179 13.90 11.10 -12.28
C SER A 179 13.12 9.98 -12.99
N CYS A 180 12.07 9.45 -12.36
CA CYS A 180 11.21 8.40 -12.88
C CYS A 180 9.75 8.53 -12.40
N PRO A 181 9.11 9.71 -12.53
CA PRO A 181 7.81 9.98 -11.92
C PRO A 181 6.68 9.09 -12.44
N GLN A 182 6.81 8.57 -13.68
CA GLN A 182 5.87 7.62 -14.28
C GLN A 182 5.79 6.27 -13.55
N ARG A 183 6.75 5.97 -12.66
CA ARG A 183 6.76 4.74 -11.86
C ARG A 183 6.00 4.89 -10.53
N VAL A 184 5.51 6.08 -10.18
CA VAL A 184 4.89 6.33 -8.88
C VAL A 184 3.38 6.50 -9.02
N VAL A 185 2.63 5.79 -8.16
CA VAL A 185 1.18 5.95 -8.01
C VAL A 185 0.86 6.35 -6.58
N LEU A 186 0.21 7.49 -6.39
CA LEU A 186 -0.21 7.97 -5.08
C LEU A 186 -1.64 7.52 -4.74
N TYR A 187 -1.84 7.08 -3.50
CA TYR A 187 -3.13 6.66 -2.98
C TYR A 187 -3.56 7.59 -1.84
N ALA A 188 -4.60 8.39 -2.09
CA ALA A 188 -5.34 9.04 -1.02
C ALA A 188 -5.96 7.96 -0.11
N CYS A 189 -5.77 8.08 1.20
CA CYS A 189 -6.39 7.19 2.17
C CYS A 189 -6.45 7.82 3.56
N THR A 190 -7.47 7.46 4.32
CA THR A 190 -7.58 7.76 5.76
C THR A 190 -7.22 6.50 6.55
N SER A 191 -6.24 6.60 7.45
CA SER A 191 -5.79 5.47 8.28
C SER A 191 -6.72 5.26 9.47
N GLY A 192 -7.82 4.54 9.26
CA GLY A 192 -8.76 4.12 10.31
C GLY A 192 -9.38 2.76 9.98
N TYR A 193 -9.75 1.99 11.00
CA TYR A 193 -10.26 0.63 10.83
C TYR A 193 -11.42 0.36 11.81
N PRO A 194 -12.69 0.65 11.43
CA PRO A 194 -13.13 1.31 10.20
C PRO A 194 -12.97 2.85 10.24
N VAL A 195 -13.14 3.50 9.09
CA VAL A 195 -13.15 4.99 8.97
C VAL A 195 -14.60 5.49 9.00
N GLY A 196 -14.86 6.58 9.74
CA GLY A 196 -16.17 7.25 9.72
C GLY A 196 -16.48 7.85 8.35
N PHE A 197 -17.76 7.92 7.97
CA PHE A 197 -18.16 8.47 6.66
C PHE A 197 -17.69 9.91 6.44
N ASP A 198 -17.69 10.70 7.52
CA ASP A 198 -17.22 12.09 7.60
C ASP A 198 -15.69 12.24 7.57
N GLU A 199 -14.94 11.15 7.71
CA GLU A 199 -13.47 11.12 7.76
C GLU A 199 -12.82 10.60 6.46
N VAL A 200 -13.60 10.19 5.46
CA VAL A 200 -13.08 9.57 4.21
C VAL A 200 -12.26 10.56 3.37
N CYS A 201 -12.52 11.87 3.49
CA CYS A 201 -11.72 12.93 2.86
C CYS A 201 -11.52 12.77 1.34
N LEU A 202 -12.56 12.39 0.58
CA LEU A 202 -12.45 12.09 -0.87
C LEU A 202 -11.89 13.23 -1.74
N LEU A 203 -11.99 14.48 -1.30
CA LEU A 203 -11.39 15.63 -2.00
C LEU A 203 -9.86 15.58 -2.03
N GLU A 204 -9.24 14.75 -1.20
CA GLU A 204 -7.80 14.51 -1.24
C GLU A 204 -7.35 13.93 -2.59
N ILE A 205 -8.18 13.10 -3.23
CA ILE A 205 -7.90 12.57 -4.58
C ILE A 205 -7.76 13.74 -5.57
N VAL A 206 -8.64 14.73 -5.50
CA VAL A 206 -8.63 15.91 -6.36
C VAL A 206 -7.36 16.73 -6.14
N ARG A 207 -6.97 16.96 -4.88
CA ARG A 207 -5.74 17.68 -4.53
C ARG A 207 -4.51 16.98 -5.08
N LEU A 208 -4.39 15.67 -4.88
CA LEU A 208 -3.25 14.88 -5.37
C LEU A 208 -3.15 14.93 -6.91
N ILE A 209 -4.29 14.79 -7.61
CA ILE A 209 -4.33 14.92 -9.07
C ILE A 209 -3.84 16.31 -9.50
N GLN A 210 -4.39 17.38 -8.93
CA GLN A 210 -4.03 18.75 -9.30
C GLN A 210 -2.56 19.08 -9.04
N LYS A 211 -1.98 18.50 -7.99
CA LYS A 211 -0.61 18.80 -7.56
C LYS A 211 0.44 17.94 -8.28
N TYR A 212 0.16 16.66 -8.49
CA TYR A 212 1.17 15.67 -8.89
C TYR A 212 0.90 14.95 -10.21
N GLN A 213 -0.30 15.04 -10.78
CA GLN A 213 -0.55 14.43 -12.08
C GLN A 213 0.20 15.21 -13.15
N HIS A 214 1.36 14.69 -13.57
CA HIS A 214 2.07 15.23 -14.72
C HIS A 214 1.23 14.99 -15.98
N THR A 215 0.78 16.08 -16.60
CA THR A 215 0.26 16.04 -17.97
C THR A 215 1.45 15.87 -18.91
N GLY A 216 1.83 14.61 -19.17
CA GLY A 216 2.69 14.25 -20.29
C GLY A 216 1.92 14.31 -21.61
#